data_AF-A0A932EQD6-F1
#
_entry.id   AF-A0A932EQD6-F1
#
_cell.length_a   1.000
_cell.length_b   1.000
_cell.length_c   1.000
_cell.angle_alpha   90.00
_cell.angle_beta   90.00
_cell.angle_gamma   90.00
#
_symmetry.space_group_name_H-M   'P 1'
#
loop_
_entity.id
_entity.type
_entity.pdbx_description
1 polymer ?
#
loop_
_entity_poly.entity_id
_entity_poly.type
_entity_poly.pdbx_seq_one_letter_code
_entity_poly.pdbx_strand_id
1 'polypeptide(L)'
;MSLQRSTMPRVSEPVFRNHLLASLPAPALGRLRPSLKRVELPFGHVLNEPGSTVKEVVFLEKGIASLLVVLGNGDSIEVALVGAEGVVGIPPLFEVPTSAHRVTVQGTGHGYRLDIPSLRQAMRNDDDLRRLLLQSAYRTTLEMAQNAACNRLHEAEERLARWLLLMDDRHHDGTLQVTHELISLMLGTRRSTVTIASGILARAGLIEHRRGTIRVVNRPGLEAAACECYALMRNAGNNGDGNGKRPPDAPLPANLSSSVPDRDRFRAGRR
;
A
#
# COMPACT_ATOMS: atom_id res chain seq x y z
N MET A 1 43.00 26.18 37.54
CA MET A 1 43.00 25.11 36.51
C MET A 1 41.60 24.52 36.45
N SER A 2 40.74 25.05 35.59
CA SER A 2 39.35 24.58 35.42
C SER A 2 39.27 23.66 34.22
N LEU A 3 38.92 22.40 34.46
CA LEU A 3 38.72 21.37 33.44
C LEU A 3 37.45 21.68 32.64
N GLN A 4 37.60 21.97 31.35
CA GLN A 4 36.50 22.04 30.39
C GLN A 4 35.89 20.64 30.23
N ARG A 5 34.60 20.50 30.58
CA ARG A 5 33.80 19.33 30.22
C ARG A 5 33.55 19.36 28.72
N SER A 6 34.17 18.42 28.01
CA SER A 6 33.90 18.15 26.60
C SER A 6 32.47 17.62 26.46
N THR A 7 31.60 18.40 25.83
CA THR A 7 30.26 17.98 25.43
C THR A 7 30.39 17.00 24.26
N MET A 8 30.11 15.72 24.51
CA MET A 8 29.95 14.73 23.45
C MET A 8 28.84 15.16 22.49
N PRO A 9 29.00 14.96 21.16
CA PRO A 9 27.93 15.22 20.22
C PRO A 9 26.76 14.27 20.54
N ARG A 10 25.56 14.84 20.76
CA ARG A 10 24.31 14.07 20.79
C ARG A 10 24.22 13.32 19.47
N VAL A 11 24.36 12.00 19.51
CA VAL A 11 24.01 11.14 18.37
C VAL A 11 22.55 11.45 18.07
N SER A 12 22.29 12.10 16.93
CA SER A 12 20.93 12.36 16.47
C SER A 12 20.23 11.01 16.40
N GLU A 13 19.20 10.86 17.22
CA GLU A 13 18.36 9.68 17.23
C GLU A 13 17.89 9.36 15.80
N PRO A 14 17.99 8.11 15.30
CA PRO A 14 17.57 7.79 13.94
C PRO A 14 16.11 8.21 13.73
N VAL A 15 15.91 9.08 12.74
CA VAL A 15 14.58 9.54 12.30
C VAL A 15 13.93 8.37 11.57
N PHE A 16 12.80 7.89 12.09
CA PHE A 16 11.99 6.87 11.43
C PHE A 16 11.38 7.45 10.16
N ARG A 17 11.39 6.68 9.07
CA ARG A 17 10.66 6.99 7.83
C ARG A 17 9.23 6.48 7.89
N ASN A 18 8.93 5.50 8.74
CA ASN A 18 7.55 5.09 8.95
C ASN A 18 6.75 6.26 9.52
N HIS A 19 5.66 6.66 8.85
CA HIS A 19 4.91 7.86 9.20
C HIS A 19 4.28 7.76 10.60
N LEU A 20 3.88 6.57 11.04
CA LEU A 20 3.32 6.38 12.38
C LEU A 20 4.38 6.61 13.45
N LEU A 21 5.55 5.96 13.31
CA LEU A 21 6.66 6.12 14.25
C LEU A 21 7.23 7.55 14.23
N ALA A 22 7.32 8.17 13.04
CA ALA A 22 7.79 9.53 12.87
C ALA A 22 6.84 10.58 13.47
N SER A 23 5.54 10.28 13.56
CA SER A 23 4.53 11.18 14.12
C SER A 23 4.41 11.08 15.65
N LEU A 24 5.09 10.13 16.29
CA LEU A 24 5.03 9.98 17.74
C LEU A 24 5.79 11.12 18.45
N PRO A 25 5.23 11.68 19.53
CA PRO A 25 5.98 12.58 20.40
C PRO A 25 7.26 11.93 20.94
N ALA A 26 8.34 12.70 21.12
CA ALA A 26 9.63 12.18 21.56
C ALA A 26 9.56 11.30 22.85
N PRO A 27 8.74 11.62 23.88
CA PRO A 27 8.59 10.75 25.04
C PRO A 27 7.93 9.40 24.72
N ALA A 28 6.94 9.39 23.83
CA ALA A 28 6.26 8.19 23.36
C ALA A 28 7.23 7.27 22.61
N LEU A 29 7.95 7.88 21.66
CA LEU A 29 8.94 7.17 20.86
C LEU A 29 10.09 6.63 21.72
N GLY A 30 10.57 7.40 22.70
CA GLY A 30 11.60 6.97 23.64
C GLY A 30 11.22 5.73 24.45
N ARG A 31 9.94 5.58 24.82
CA ARG A 31 9.42 4.37 25.49
C ARG A 31 9.30 3.17 24.54
N LEU A 32 8.94 3.41 23.29
CA LEU A 32 8.72 2.35 22.30
C LEU A 32 10.03 1.78 21.74
N ARG A 33 11.03 2.65 21.55
CA ARG A 33 12.27 2.35 20.85
C ARG A 33 13.04 1.13 21.38
N PRO A 34 13.17 0.89 22.70
CA PRO A 34 13.89 -0.28 23.21
C PRO A 34 13.27 -1.62 22.79
N SER A 35 11.97 -1.63 22.48
CA SER A 35 11.24 -2.83 22.05
C SER A 35 11.19 -3.01 20.53
N LEU A 36 11.54 -1.97 19.75
CA LEU A 36 11.56 -2.03 18.30
C LEU A 36 12.80 -2.79 17.81
N LYS A 37 12.58 -3.88 17.08
CA LYS A 37 13.66 -4.67 16.47
C LYS A 37 13.65 -4.45 14.97
N ARG A 38 14.80 -4.07 14.39
CA ARG A 38 14.92 -3.97 12.94
C ARG A 38 14.71 -5.34 12.29
N VAL A 39 14.05 -5.36 11.14
CA VAL A 39 13.82 -6.55 10.33
C VAL A 39 14.01 -6.22 8.85
N GLU A 40 14.66 -7.13 8.12
CA GLU A 40 14.76 -7.05 6.66
C GLU A 40 13.54 -7.73 6.04
N LEU A 41 13.02 -7.14 4.96
CA LEU A 41 11.79 -7.55 4.30
C LEU A 41 12.12 -7.91 2.85
N PRO A 42 12.57 -9.14 2.57
CA PRO A 42 12.87 -9.56 1.20
C PRO A 42 11.57 -9.79 0.42
N PHE A 43 11.60 -9.51 -0.89
CA PHE A 43 10.49 -9.80 -1.80
C PHE A 43 9.99 -11.25 -1.66
N GLY A 44 8.68 -11.44 -1.65
CA GLY A 44 8.02 -12.74 -1.52
C GLY A 44 7.96 -13.28 -0.10
N HIS A 45 8.57 -12.63 0.89
CA HIS A 45 8.49 -13.08 2.28
C HIS A 45 7.06 -12.98 2.81
N VAL A 46 6.55 -14.09 3.36
CA VAL A 46 5.22 -14.17 3.96
C VAL A 46 5.35 -13.83 5.45
N LEU A 47 4.78 -12.69 5.85
CA LEU A 47 4.77 -12.22 7.24
C LEU A 47 3.76 -12.97 8.09
N ASN A 48 2.62 -13.37 7.50
CA ASN A 48 1.66 -14.27 8.12
C ASN A 48 0.75 -14.93 7.08
N GLU A 49 0.15 -16.05 7.48
CA GLU A 49 -0.89 -16.77 6.71
C GLU A 49 -2.29 -16.54 7.33
N PRO A 50 -3.38 -16.75 6.57
CA PRO A 50 -4.73 -16.76 7.11
C PRO A 50 -4.86 -17.80 8.23
N GLY A 51 -5.54 -17.44 9.31
CA GLY A 51 -5.75 -18.30 10.49
C GLY A 51 -4.54 -18.39 11.43
N SER A 52 -3.36 -17.90 11.03
CA SER A 52 -2.18 -17.90 11.91
C SER A 52 -2.27 -16.83 12.99
N THR A 53 -1.74 -17.14 14.19
CA THR A 53 -1.62 -16.18 15.29
C THR A 53 -0.61 -15.09 14.94
N VAL A 54 -1.04 -13.84 15.01
CA VAL A 54 -0.19 -12.67 14.81
C VAL A 54 0.65 -12.43 16.07
N LYS A 55 1.97 -12.54 15.94
CA LYS A 55 2.92 -12.43 17.06
C LYS A 55 3.59 -11.07 17.18
N GLU A 56 3.60 -10.31 16.09
CA GLU A 56 4.25 -9.02 15.99
C GLU A 56 3.54 -8.13 14.98
N VAL A 57 3.67 -6.82 15.17
CA VAL A 57 3.40 -5.82 14.13
C VAL A 57 4.70 -5.44 13.44
N VAL A 58 4.61 -5.02 12.17
CA VAL A 58 5.77 -4.53 11.42
C VAL A 58 5.47 -3.14 10.84
N PHE A 59 6.25 -2.16 11.27
CA PHE A 59 6.28 -0.79 10.75
C PHE A 59 7.27 -0.74 9.59
N LEU A 60 6.78 -0.55 8.36
CA LEU A 60 7.65 -0.52 7.18
C LEU A 60 8.38 0.83 7.11
N GLU A 61 9.67 0.79 6.81
CA GLU A 61 10.52 1.98 6.57
C GLU A 61 10.84 2.14 5.09
N LYS A 62 11.05 1.01 4.41
CA LYS A 62 11.13 0.87 2.96
C LYS A 62 10.44 -0.43 2.56
N GLY A 63 9.84 -0.45 1.38
CA GLY A 63 9.19 -1.64 0.84
C GLY A 63 7.68 -1.59 0.94
N ILE A 64 7.04 -2.66 0.49
CA ILE A 64 5.58 -2.74 0.35
C ILE A 64 5.14 -4.12 0.81
N ALA A 65 4.13 -4.18 1.67
CA ALA A 65 3.43 -5.40 2.04
C ALA A 65 2.04 -5.40 1.39
N SER A 66 1.64 -6.54 0.85
CA SER A 66 0.32 -6.79 0.26
C SER A 66 -0.51 -7.66 1.19
N LEU A 67 -1.75 -7.26 1.44
CA LEU A 67 -2.75 -8.02 2.16
C LEU A 67 -3.60 -8.76 1.13
N LEU A 68 -3.57 -10.08 1.19
CA LEU A 68 -4.24 -10.99 0.26
C LEU A 68 -5.36 -11.73 0.97
N VAL A 69 -6.55 -11.77 0.37
CA VAL A 69 -7.58 -12.74 0.72
C VAL A 69 -7.32 -14.00 -0.09
N VAL A 70 -7.24 -15.16 0.58
CA VAL A 70 -7.03 -16.47 -0.05
C VAL A 70 -8.34 -17.26 0.04
N LEU A 71 -8.84 -17.72 -1.11
CA LEU A 71 -10.06 -18.51 -1.23
C LEU A 71 -9.76 -20.01 -1.12
N GLY A 72 -10.79 -20.82 -0.86
CA GLY A 72 -10.64 -22.26 -0.66
C GLY A 72 -10.08 -23.04 -1.86
N ASN A 73 -10.17 -22.47 -3.06
CA ASN A 73 -9.59 -23.04 -4.28
C ASN A 73 -8.12 -22.62 -4.53
N GLY A 74 -7.52 -21.85 -3.61
CA GLY A 74 -6.15 -21.35 -3.71
C GLY A 74 -6.02 -20.02 -4.47
N ASP A 75 -7.09 -19.54 -5.12
CA ASP A 75 -7.10 -18.21 -5.71
C ASP A 75 -6.92 -17.17 -4.62
N SER A 76 -6.21 -16.10 -4.93
CA SER A 76 -6.07 -14.97 -4.01
C SER A 76 -6.27 -13.65 -4.72
N ILE A 77 -6.59 -12.62 -3.96
CA ILE A 77 -6.78 -11.25 -4.46
C ILE A 77 -6.16 -10.29 -3.45
N GLU A 78 -5.41 -9.31 -3.94
CA GLU A 78 -4.97 -8.19 -3.10
C GLU A 78 -6.15 -7.31 -2.71
N VAL A 79 -6.26 -7.04 -1.42
CA VAL A 79 -7.27 -6.16 -0.87
C VAL A 79 -6.69 -4.87 -0.31
N ALA A 80 -5.41 -4.81 0.03
CA ALA A 80 -4.75 -3.57 0.42
C ALA A 80 -3.22 -3.65 0.29
N LEU A 81 -2.60 -2.49 0.13
CA LEU A 81 -1.16 -2.28 0.21
C LEU A 81 -0.81 -1.53 1.50
N VAL A 82 0.33 -1.85 2.08
CA VAL A 82 0.91 -1.13 3.22
C VAL A 82 2.36 -0.78 2.90
N GLY A 83 2.67 0.51 2.89
CA GLY A 83 4.04 1.04 2.79
C GLY A 83 4.50 1.72 4.08
N ALA A 84 5.35 2.74 3.95
CA ALA A 84 5.87 3.51 5.07
C ALA A 84 4.78 4.30 5.84
N GLU A 85 3.62 4.49 5.24
CA GLU A 85 2.47 5.17 5.84
C GLU A 85 1.73 4.36 6.91
N GLY A 86 2.01 3.06 7.02
CA GLY A 86 1.21 2.15 7.83
C GLY A 86 1.99 1.08 8.59
N VAL A 87 1.24 0.07 9.04
CA VAL A 87 1.73 -1.06 9.84
C VAL A 87 0.97 -2.32 9.46
N VAL A 88 1.63 -3.47 9.45
CA VAL A 88 0.98 -4.79 9.29
C VAL A 88 0.91 -5.53 10.61
N GLY A 89 0.04 -6.55 10.70
CA GLY A 89 -0.21 -7.27 11.96
C GLY A 89 -1.28 -6.60 12.85
N ILE A 90 -2.23 -5.91 12.23
CA ILE A 90 -3.29 -5.11 12.88
C ILE A 90 -4.35 -5.90 13.69
N PRO A 91 -4.74 -7.16 13.38
CA PRO A 91 -5.87 -7.81 14.07
C PRO A 91 -5.80 -7.79 15.62
N PRO A 92 -4.64 -7.98 16.27
CA PRO A 92 -4.53 -7.93 17.73
C PRO A 92 -4.87 -6.57 18.37
N LEU A 93 -4.94 -5.48 17.60
CA LEU A 93 -5.43 -4.18 18.05
C LEU A 93 -6.94 -4.23 18.36
N PHE A 94 -7.67 -5.16 17.72
CA PHE A 94 -9.11 -5.38 17.89
C PHE A 94 -9.41 -6.61 18.75
N GLU A 95 -8.45 -7.04 19.59
CA GLU A 95 -8.55 -8.26 20.41
C GLU A 95 -8.72 -9.56 19.60
N VAL A 96 -8.43 -9.53 18.29
CA VAL A 96 -8.43 -10.69 17.42
C VAL A 96 -7.01 -11.23 17.27
N PRO A 97 -6.68 -12.43 17.78
CA PRO A 97 -5.30 -12.92 17.79
C PRO A 97 -4.80 -13.41 16.43
N THR A 98 -5.69 -13.69 15.48
CA THR A 98 -5.36 -14.29 14.19
C THR A 98 -5.60 -13.34 13.02
N SER A 99 -4.88 -13.55 11.92
CA SER A 99 -5.11 -12.79 10.69
C SER A 99 -6.08 -13.51 9.75
N ALA A 100 -6.99 -12.77 9.11
CA ALA A 100 -7.80 -13.26 8.01
C ALA A 100 -7.08 -13.18 6.64
N HIS A 101 -6.00 -12.42 6.56
CA HIS A 101 -5.26 -12.15 5.33
C HIS A 101 -3.92 -12.88 5.33
N ARG A 102 -3.48 -13.35 4.16
CA ARG A 102 -2.05 -13.57 3.92
C ARG A 102 -1.39 -12.21 3.77
N VAL A 103 -0.23 -12.02 4.39
CA VAL A 103 0.55 -10.78 4.22
C VAL A 103 1.89 -11.13 3.61
N THR A 104 2.17 -10.59 2.43
CA THR A 104 3.39 -10.88 1.66
C THR A 104 4.11 -9.60 1.30
N VAL A 105 5.44 -9.59 1.44
CA VAL A 105 6.29 -8.49 0.99
C VAL A 105 6.34 -8.48 -0.55
N GLN A 106 5.87 -7.40 -1.17
CA GLN A 106 5.87 -7.19 -2.64
C GLN A 106 6.90 -6.17 -3.11
N GLY A 107 7.46 -5.39 -2.20
CA GLY A 107 8.60 -4.51 -2.47
C GLY A 107 9.67 -4.74 -1.42
N THR A 108 10.87 -5.13 -1.85
CA THR A 108 12.00 -5.35 -0.93
C THR A 108 12.29 -4.10 -0.12
N GLY A 109 12.55 -4.27 1.17
CA GLY A 109 12.99 -3.20 2.04
C GLY A 109 13.26 -3.67 3.45
N HIS A 110 12.91 -2.84 4.42
CA HIS A 110 13.14 -3.10 5.84
C HIS A 110 12.14 -2.33 6.69
N GLY A 111 12.10 -2.65 7.98
CA GLY A 111 11.25 -1.99 8.94
C GLY A 111 11.61 -2.32 10.37
N TYR A 112 10.68 -2.04 11.27
CA TYR A 112 10.78 -2.36 12.69
C TYR A 112 9.61 -3.23 13.10
N ARG A 113 9.90 -4.32 13.79
CA ARG A 113 8.91 -5.19 14.41
C ARG A 113 8.76 -4.92 15.90
N LEU A 114 7.56 -5.13 16.40
CA LEU A 114 7.22 -5.05 17.82
C LEU A 114 6.30 -6.22 18.18
N ASP A 115 6.63 -6.96 19.22
CA ASP A 115 5.79 -8.06 19.68
C ASP A 115 4.44 -7.57 20.24
N ILE A 116 3.39 -8.38 20.09
CA ILE A 116 2.03 -7.99 20.51
C ILE A 116 1.93 -7.65 22.02
N PRO A 117 2.58 -8.37 22.97
CA PRO A 117 2.61 -7.97 24.37
C PRO A 117 3.16 -6.56 24.59
N SER A 118 4.31 -6.24 23.99
CA SER A 118 4.93 -4.91 24.06
C SER A 118 4.05 -3.84 23.42
N LEU A 119 3.43 -4.14 22.27
CA LEU A 119 2.49 -3.24 21.60
C LEU A 119 1.29 -2.91 22.49
N ARG A 120 0.66 -3.94 23.09
CA ARG A 120 -0.49 -3.74 24.00
C ARG A 120 -0.11 -2.90 25.20
N GLN A 121 1.07 -3.12 25.78
CA GLN A 121 1.56 -2.29 26.88
C GLN A 121 1.79 -0.84 26.43
N ALA A 122 2.38 -0.64 25.25
CA ALA A 122 2.61 0.69 24.71
C ALA A 122 1.28 1.44 24.44
N MET A 123 0.28 0.77 23.86
CA MET A 123 -1.05 1.36 23.61
C MET A 123 -1.83 1.71 24.89
N ARG A 124 -1.60 0.99 26.00
CA ARG A 124 -2.17 1.34 27.31
C ARG A 124 -1.54 2.58 27.92
N ASN A 125 -0.25 2.81 27.63
CA ASN A 125 0.54 3.88 28.22
C ASN A 125 0.56 5.15 27.36
N ASP A 126 0.03 5.10 26.14
CA ASP A 126 0.20 6.16 25.15
C ASP A 126 -1.02 6.28 24.23
N ASP A 127 -1.84 7.31 24.47
CA ASP A 127 -3.06 7.56 23.71
C ASP A 127 -2.77 7.98 22.25
N ASP A 128 -1.63 8.65 21.99
CA ASP A 128 -1.24 9.06 20.65
C ASP A 128 -0.86 7.86 19.78
N LEU A 129 -0.06 6.93 20.33
CA LEU A 129 0.24 5.67 19.66
C LEU A 129 -1.04 4.89 19.36
N ARG A 130 -1.92 4.74 20.35
CA ARG A 130 -3.20 4.04 20.17
C ARG A 130 -4.02 4.69 19.06
N ARG A 131 -4.14 6.02 19.07
CA ARG A 131 -4.89 6.78 18.05
C ARG A 131 -4.28 6.59 16.65
N LEU A 132 -2.97 6.73 16.50
CA LEU A 132 -2.28 6.57 15.21
C LEU A 132 -2.45 5.16 14.64
N LEU A 133 -2.35 4.14 15.48
CA LEU A 133 -2.56 2.74 15.09
C LEU A 133 -4.00 2.46 14.63
N LEU A 134 -4.99 2.98 15.37
CA LEU A 134 -6.40 2.84 15.01
C LEU A 134 -6.73 3.59 13.71
N GLN A 135 -6.16 4.79 13.51
CA GLN A 135 -6.29 5.52 12.25
C GLN A 135 -5.65 4.76 11.09
N SER A 136 -4.48 4.16 11.28
CA SER A 136 -3.85 3.30 10.28
C SER A 136 -4.75 2.10 9.94
N ALA A 137 -5.33 1.44 10.94
CA ALA A 137 -6.23 0.31 10.72
C ALA A 137 -7.47 0.70 9.92
N TYR A 138 -8.09 1.84 10.25
CA TYR A 138 -9.24 2.35 9.51
C TYR A 138 -8.89 2.72 8.06
N ARG A 139 -7.72 3.33 7.81
CA ARG A 139 -7.23 3.60 6.45
C ARG A 139 -7.10 2.31 5.63
N THR A 140 -6.52 1.26 6.20
CA THR A 140 -6.43 -0.05 5.53
C THR A 140 -7.82 -0.61 5.21
N THR A 141 -8.79 -0.49 6.13
CA THR A 141 -10.18 -0.88 5.86
C THR A 141 -10.82 -0.09 4.72
N LEU A 142 -10.60 1.23 4.67
CA LEU A 142 -11.09 2.06 3.56
C LEU A 142 -10.47 1.67 2.23
N GLU A 143 -9.17 1.36 2.21
CA GLU A 143 -8.50 0.88 1.01
C GLU A 143 -9.09 -0.45 0.52
N MET A 144 -9.38 -1.39 1.44
CA MET A 144 -10.07 -2.65 1.12
C MET A 144 -11.45 -2.43 0.51
N ALA A 145 -12.26 -1.57 1.12
CA ALA A 145 -13.59 -1.25 0.61
C ALA A 145 -13.53 -0.59 -0.77
N GLN A 146 -12.60 0.34 -0.97
CA GLN A 146 -12.42 1.02 -2.25
C GLN A 146 -11.89 0.07 -3.32
N ASN A 147 -10.97 -0.85 -2.99
CA ASN A 147 -10.49 -1.89 -3.91
C ASN A 147 -11.64 -2.81 -4.35
N ALA A 148 -12.53 -3.20 -3.43
CA ALA A 148 -13.70 -4.02 -3.75
C ALA A 148 -14.64 -3.32 -4.74
N ALA A 149 -14.97 -2.05 -4.51
CA ALA A 149 -15.79 -1.25 -5.42
C ALA A 149 -15.10 -1.07 -6.78
N CYS A 150 -13.82 -0.72 -6.76
CA CYS A 150 -13.01 -0.49 -7.95
C CYS A 150 -12.97 -1.72 -8.85
N ASN A 151 -12.73 -2.89 -8.27
CA ASN A 151 -12.68 -4.16 -9.01
C ASN A 151 -14.00 -4.51 -9.72
N ARG A 152 -15.13 -3.99 -9.25
CA ARG A 152 -16.45 -4.25 -9.82
C ARG A 152 -16.87 -3.23 -10.88
N LEU A 153 -16.40 -1.99 -10.75
CA LEU A 153 -16.96 -0.83 -11.45
C LEU A 153 -16.02 -0.20 -12.49
N HIS A 154 -14.71 -0.42 -12.40
CA HIS A 154 -13.71 0.19 -13.28
C HIS A 154 -13.06 -0.81 -14.24
N GLU A 155 -12.62 -0.30 -15.38
CA GLU A 155 -11.97 -1.11 -16.41
C GLU A 155 -10.56 -1.55 -15.96
N ALA A 156 -10.03 -2.61 -16.58
CA ALA A 156 -8.79 -3.22 -16.13
C ALA A 156 -7.58 -2.29 -16.29
N GLU A 157 -7.53 -1.48 -17.35
CA GLU A 157 -6.48 -0.49 -17.61
C GLU A 157 -6.49 0.65 -16.60
N GLU A 158 -7.68 1.12 -16.20
CA GLU A 158 -7.82 2.18 -15.19
C GLU A 158 -7.34 1.68 -13.82
N ARG A 159 -7.68 0.43 -13.49
CA ARG A 159 -7.23 -0.24 -12.26
C ARG A 159 -5.74 -0.52 -12.26
N LEU A 160 -5.19 -0.96 -13.40
CA LEU A 160 -3.76 -1.17 -13.57
C LEU A 160 -3.00 0.15 -13.41
N ALA A 161 -3.46 1.23 -14.04
CA ALA A 161 -2.86 2.55 -13.91
C ALA A 161 -2.84 3.01 -12.45
N ARG A 162 -3.97 2.89 -11.73
CA ARG A 162 -4.05 3.16 -10.29
C ARG A 162 -3.04 2.33 -9.50
N TRP A 163 -3.00 1.02 -9.71
CA TRP A 163 -2.13 0.13 -8.94
C TRP A 163 -0.65 0.45 -9.19
N LEU A 164 -0.25 0.70 -10.44
CA LEU A 164 1.11 1.12 -10.77
C LEU A 164 1.50 2.43 -10.09
N LEU A 165 0.59 3.42 -10.02
CA LEU A 165 0.84 4.67 -9.30
C LEU A 165 1.00 4.44 -7.79
N LEU A 166 0.14 3.60 -7.18
CA LEU A 166 0.24 3.26 -5.75
C LEU A 166 1.54 2.52 -5.40
N MET A 167 2.05 1.71 -6.33
CA MET A 167 3.34 1.04 -6.19
C MET A 167 4.50 2.02 -6.39
N ASP A 168 4.43 2.89 -7.40
CA ASP A 168 5.43 3.93 -7.68
C ASP A 168 5.58 4.93 -6.51
N ASP A 169 4.44 5.30 -5.90
CA ASP A 169 4.37 6.15 -4.70
C ASP A 169 5.11 5.59 -3.49
N ARG A 170 5.32 4.27 -3.43
CA ARG A 170 5.93 3.58 -2.29
C ARG A 170 7.29 2.97 -2.59
N HIS A 171 7.57 2.65 -3.85
CA HIS A 171 8.81 1.97 -4.24
C HIS A 171 9.93 2.96 -4.54
N HIS A 172 9.64 4.16 -5.08
CA HIS A 172 10.57 5.25 -5.44
C HIS A 172 11.82 4.87 -6.28
N ASP A 173 12.04 3.59 -6.60
CA ASP A 173 13.19 3.08 -7.35
C ASP A 173 12.94 3.10 -8.88
N GLY A 174 11.82 3.69 -9.33
CA GLY A 174 11.49 4.00 -10.74
C GLY A 174 11.17 2.81 -11.66
N THR A 175 11.51 1.58 -11.28
CA THR A 175 11.15 0.36 -12.02
C THR A 175 10.53 -0.67 -11.08
N LEU A 176 9.32 -1.11 -11.40
CA LEU A 176 8.59 -2.12 -10.65
C LEU A 176 8.98 -3.51 -11.16
N GLN A 177 9.51 -4.35 -10.28
CA GLN A 177 9.80 -5.77 -10.55
C GLN A 177 8.52 -6.58 -10.38
N VAL A 178 7.70 -6.64 -11.43
CA VAL A 178 6.34 -7.19 -11.37
C VAL A 178 6.05 -8.09 -12.57
N THR A 179 5.49 -9.27 -12.31
CA THR A 179 5.05 -10.20 -13.36
C THR A 179 3.57 -10.00 -13.65
N HIS A 180 3.10 -10.44 -14.83
CA HIS A 180 1.66 -10.46 -15.12
C HIS A 180 0.88 -11.34 -14.16
N GLU A 181 1.49 -12.40 -13.64
CA GLU A 181 0.88 -13.24 -12.60
C GLU A 181 0.64 -12.45 -11.32
N LEU A 182 1.65 -11.72 -10.87
CA LEU A 182 1.51 -10.86 -9.72
C LEU A 182 0.42 -9.81 -9.97
N ILE A 183 0.47 -9.08 -11.09
CA ILE A 183 -0.55 -8.08 -11.42
C ILE A 183 -1.96 -8.69 -11.51
N SER A 184 -2.09 -9.93 -12.01
CA SER A 184 -3.38 -10.64 -12.07
C SER A 184 -3.96 -10.85 -10.68
N LEU A 185 -3.10 -11.24 -9.74
CA LEU A 185 -3.41 -11.37 -8.33
C LEU A 185 -3.84 -10.03 -7.72
N MET A 186 -3.15 -8.94 -8.08
CA MET A 186 -3.44 -7.61 -7.54
C MET A 186 -4.75 -7.02 -8.08
N LEU A 187 -5.07 -7.30 -9.34
CA LEU A 187 -6.24 -6.76 -10.03
C LEU A 187 -7.47 -7.68 -10.02
N GLY A 188 -7.34 -8.89 -9.43
CA GLY A 188 -8.40 -9.90 -9.41
C GLY A 188 -8.89 -10.27 -10.81
N THR A 189 -7.95 -10.43 -11.76
CA THR A 189 -8.28 -10.71 -13.17
C THR A 189 -7.41 -11.81 -13.75
N ARG A 190 -7.68 -12.18 -15.01
CA ARG A 190 -6.88 -13.16 -15.74
C ARG A 190 -5.62 -12.52 -16.31
N ARG A 191 -4.55 -13.31 -16.47
CA ARG A 191 -3.28 -12.87 -17.11
C ARG A 191 -3.50 -12.28 -18.51
N SER A 192 -4.46 -12.80 -19.26
CA SER A 192 -4.83 -12.25 -20.58
C SER A 192 -5.34 -10.81 -20.48
N THR A 193 -6.17 -10.51 -19.49
CA THR A 193 -6.66 -9.15 -19.23
C THR A 193 -5.53 -8.22 -18.87
N VAL A 194 -4.59 -8.66 -18.03
CA VAL A 194 -3.38 -7.89 -17.70
C VAL A 194 -2.57 -7.59 -18.96
N THR A 195 -2.34 -8.58 -19.82
CA THR A 195 -1.60 -8.37 -21.08
C THR A 195 -2.28 -7.31 -21.96
N ILE A 196 -3.60 -7.35 -22.07
CA ILE A 196 -4.37 -6.36 -22.84
C ILE A 196 -4.24 -4.97 -22.21
N ALA A 197 -4.49 -4.84 -20.91
CA ALA A 197 -4.42 -3.58 -20.16
C ALA A 197 -3.01 -2.97 -20.22
N SER A 198 -1.96 -3.74 -19.94
CA SER A 198 -0.58 -3.31 -20.07
C SER A 198 -0.26 -2.87 -21.49
N GLY A 199 -0.76 -3.58 -22.51
CA GLY A 199 -0.59 -3.21 -23.91
C GLY A 199 -1.27 -1.90 -24.29
N ILE A 200 -2.45 -1.63 -23.74
CA ILE A 200 -3.17 -0.35 -23.91
C ILE A 200 -2.34 0.79 -23.32
N LEU A 201 -1.92 0.68 -22.06
CA LEU A 201 -1.13 1.70 -21.38
C LEU A 201 0.24 1.93 -22.05
N ALA A 202 0.88 0.86 -22.54
CA ALA A 202 2.15 0.95 -23.24
C ALA A 202 2.02 1.64 -24.62
N ARG A 203 1.01 1.28 -25.42
CA ARG A 203 0.74 1.95 -26.71
C ARG A 203 0.41 3.44 -26.54
N ALA A 204 -0.24 3.79 -25.44
CA ALA A 204 -0.52 5.18 -25.08
C ALA A 204 0.73 5.95 -24.57
N GLY A 205 1.89 5.29 -24.49
CA GLY A 205 3.14 5.91 -24.02
C GLY A 205 3.15 6.23 -22.52
N LEU A 206 2.32 5.55 -21.73
CA LEU A 206 2.20 5.79 -20.28
C LEU A 206 3.19 4.96 -19.48
N ILE A 207 3.44 3.74 -19.94
CA ILE A 207 4.35 2.78 -19.32
C ILE A 207 5.27 2.15 -20.38
N GLU A 208 6.45 1.74 -19.94
CA GLU A 208 7.27 0.77 -20.64
C GLU A 208 7.14 -0.58 -19.95
N HIS A 209 6.89 -1.62 -20.73
CA HIS A 209 6.79 -2.99 -20.25
C HIS A 209 7.88 -3.85 -20.88
N ARG A 210 8.67 -4.51 -20.03
CA ARG A 210 9.60 -5.58 -20.42
C ARG A 210 9.28 -6.82 -19.58
N ARG A 211 9.81 -7.97 -19.96
CA ARG A 211 9.57 -9.21 -19.22
C ARG A 211 9.94 -9.04 -17.74
N GLY A 212 8.95 -9.16 -16.86
CA GLY A 212 9.12 -9.06 -15.40
C GLY A 212 9.32 -7.65 -14.86
N THR A 213 9.23 -6.60 -15.69
CA THR A 213 9.42 -5.22 -15.25
C THR A 213 8.46 -4.25 -15.92
N ILE A 214 7.94 -3.30 -15.14
CA ILE A 214 7.15 -2.17 -15.65
C ILE A 214 7.78 -0.88 -15.14
N ARG A 215 7.92 0.10 -16.04
CA ARG A 215 8.40 1.44 -15.72
C ARG A 215 7.34 2.47 -16.10
N VAL A 216 6.99 3.35 -15.18
CA VAL A 216 6.12 4.49 -15.48
C VAL A 216 6.95 5.54 -16.22
N VAL A 217 6.56 5.90 -17.45
CA VAL A 217 7.32 6.84 -18.29
C VAL A 217 6.60 8.17 -18.49
N ASN A 218 5.28 8.18 -18.37
CA ASN A 218 4.47 9.41 -18.34
C ASN A 218 3.51 9.33 -17.16
N ARG A 219 3.99 9.78 -16.00
CA ARG A 219 3.23 9.76 -14.76
C ARG A 219 1.95 10.63 -14.81
N PRO A 220 1.97 11.89 -15.27
CA PRO A 220 0.74 12.68 -15.42
C PRO A 220 -0.31 12.01 -16.33
N GLY A 221 0.13 11.40 -17.44
CA GLY A 221 -0.76 10.65 -18.31
C GLY A 221 -1.31 9.38 -17.65
N LEU A 222 -0.51 8.70 -16.84
CA LEU A 222 -0.95 7.55 -16.07
C LEU A 222 -1.96 7.94 -14.97
N GLU A 223 -1.75 9.08 -14.30
CA GLU A 223 -2.72 9.65 -13.35
C GLU A 223 -4.05 9.99 -14.03
N ALA A 224 -4.02 10.50 -15.26
CA ALA A 224 -5.22 10.75 -16.06
C ALA A 224 -5.91 9.47 -16.56
N ALA A 225 -5.17 8.38 -16.74
CA ALA A 225 -5.71 7.08 -17.15
C ALA A 225 -6.21 6.25 -15.95
N ALA A 226 -5.78 6.57 -14.73
CA ALA A 226 -6.23 5.90 -13.52
C ALA A 226 -7.67 6.29 -13.18
N CYS A 227 -8.40 5.35 -12.56
CA CYS A 227 -9.70 5.68 -12.01
C CYS A 227 -9.59 6.65 -10.82
N GLU A 228 -10.71 7.27 -10.46
CA GLU A 228 -10.81 8.24 -9.36
C GLU A 228 -10.39 7.66 -8.00
N CYS A 229 -10.40 6.33 -7.87
CA CYS A 229 -9.95 5.62 -6.67
C CYS A 229 -8.48 5.92 -6.34
N TYR A 230 -7.63 6.25 -7.33
CA TYR A 230 -6.24 6.62 -7.07
C TYR A 230 -6.14 7.84 -6.15
N ALA A 231 -6.88 8.91 -6.47
CA ALA A 231 -6.86 10.14 -5.69
C ALA A 231 -7.39 9.91 -4.26
N LEU A 232 -8.46 9.11 -4.12
CA LEU A 232 -9.03 8.76 -2.81
C LEU A 232 -8.01 8.01 -1.94
N MET A 233 -7.33 7.01 -2.49
CA MET A 233 -6.34 6.21 -1.77
C MET A 233 -5.07 7.01 -1.44
N ARG A 234 -4.59 7.85 -2.36
CA ARG A 234 -3.44 8.74 -2.12
C ARG A 234 -3.73 9.74 -1.00
N ASN A 235 -4.93 10.33 -1.00
CA ASN A 235 -5.32 11.33 -0.01
C ASN A 235 -5.56 10.72 1.37
N ALA A 236 -6.09 9.49 1.43
CA ALA A 236 -6.24 8.74 2.68
C ALA A 236 -4.89 8.48 3.38
N GLY A 237 -3.79 8.39 2.61
CA GLY A 237 -2.42 8.28 3.12
C GLY A 237 -1.84 9.58 3.68
N ASN A 238 -2.33 10.75 3.24
CA ASN A 238 -1.77 12.06 3.59
C ASN A 238 -2.60 12.89 4.57
N ASN A 239 -3.91 12.64 4.72
CA ASN A 239 -4.74 13.36 5.69
C ASN A 239 -5.91 12.49 6.18
N GLY A 240 -6.26 12.65 7.46
CA GLY A 240 -7.41 12.00 8.10
C GLY A 240 -8.78 12.52 7.68
N ASP A 241 -8.90 13.24 6.57
CA ASP A 241 -10.16 13.87 6.14
C ASP A 241 -10.66 13.23 4.84
N GLY A 242 -11.64 12.34 4.99
CA GLY A 242 -12.29 11.59 3.92
C GLY A 242 -13.25 12.41 3.06
N ASN A 243 -12.78 13.50 2.42
CA ASN A 243 -13.62 14.19 1.44
C ASN A 243 -12.82 14.81 0.28
N GLY A 244 -12.26 13.97 -0.57
CA GLY A 244 -11.78 14.38 -1.89
C GLY A 244 -12.93 14.33 -2.91
N LYS A 245 -13.68 15.42 -3.07
CA LYS A 245 -14.60 15.58 -4.21
C LYS A 245 -13.79 15.57 -5.52
N ARG A 246 -14.14 14.68 -6.45
CA ARG A 246 -13.71 14.74 -7.86
C ARG A 246 -14.44 15.91 -8.55
N PRO A 247 -13.84 16.67 -9.48
CA PRO A 247 -14.59 17.31 -10.55
C PRO A 247 -15.10 16.23 -11.53
N PRO A 248 -16.32 16.34 -12.07
CA PRO A 248 -16.92 15.27 -12.88
C PRO A 248 -16.15 15.08 -14.19
N ASP A 249 -15.85 13.83 -14.51
CA ASP A 249 -15.53 13.30 -15.85
C ASP A 249 -14.56 14.10 -16.72
N ALA A 250 -13.27 14.08 -16.36
CA ALA A 250 -12.21 14.35 -17.34
C ALA A 250 -12.18 13.19 -18.37
N PRO A 251 -12.32 13.47 -19.68
CA PRO A 251 -12.20 12.45 -20.70
C PRO A 251 -10.78 11.85 -20.71
N LEU A 252 -10.69 10.56 -21.02
CA LEU A 252 -9.41 9.91 -21.29
C LEU A 252 -8.63 10.73 -22.34
N PRO A 253 -7.29 10.80 -22.25
CA PRO A 253 -6.50 11.40 -23.33
C PRO A 253 -6.86 10.74 -24.67
N ALA A 254 -7.01 11.56 -25.71
CA ALA A 254 -7.60 11.18 -27.00
C ALA A 254 -6.92 9.99 -27.71
N ASN A 255 -5.71 9.61 -27.28
CA ASN A 255 -4.97 8.45 -27.77
C ASN A 255 -5.45 7.10 -27.18
N LEU A 256 -6.23 7.11 -26.09
CA LEU A 256 -6.86 5.91 -25.52
C LEU A 256 -8.23 5.63 -26.15
N SER A 257 -8.99 6.69 -26.51
CA SER A 257 -10.34 6.55 -27.09
C SER A 257 -10.38 5.89 -28.45
N SER A 258 -9.31 5.99 -29.26
CA SER A 258 -9.23 5.38 -30.60
C SER A 258 -8.90 3.88 -30.58
N SER A 259 -8.65 3.29 -29.41
CA SER A 259 -8.29 1.87 -29.25
C SER A 259 -9.33 1.04 -28.49
N VAL A 260 -10.43 1.68 -28.06
CA VAL A 260 -11.54 1.08 -27.33
C VAL A 260 -12.73 0.93 -28.29
N PRO A 261 -13.27 -0.29 -28.51
CA PRO A 261 -14.50 -0.44 -29.28
C PRO A 261 -15.64 0.34 -28.62
N ASP A 262 -16.39 1.07 -29.45
CA ASP A 262 -17.53 1.94 -29.16
C ASP A 262 -18.22 1.71 -27.79
N ARG A 263 -18.00 2.66 -26.87
CA ARG A 263 -18.49 2.67 -25.47
C ARG A 263 -20.03 2.73 -25.36
N ASP A 264 -20.73 3.11 -26.43
CA ASP A 264 -22.18 3.34 -26.38
C ASP A 264 -23.02 2.06 -26.47
N ARG A 265 -22.46 0.93 -26.92
CA ARG A 265 -23.21 -0.32 -27.04
C ARG A 265 -23.43 -1.07 -25.71
N PHE A 266 -22.62 -0.84 -24.68
CA PHE A 266 -22.70 -1.58 -23.41
C PHE A 266 -23.44 -0.85 -22.27
N ARG A 267 -23.79 0.43 -22.43
CA ARG A 267 -24.68 1.13 -21.47
C ARG A 267 -26.16 0.86 -21.70
N ALA A 268 -26.56 0.45 -22.91
CA ALA A 268 -27.97 0.23 -23.27
C ALA A 268 -28.59 -1.07 -22.72
N GLY A 269 -27.79 -1.97 -22.11
CA GLY A 269 -28.25 -3.31 -21.69
C GLY A 269 -28.48 -3.52 -20.19
N ARG A 270 -28.48 -2.48 -19.35
CA ARG A 270 -28.68 -2.60 -17.90
C ARG A 270 -29.95 -1.88 -17.44
N ARG A 271 -31.09 -2.56 -17.60
CA ARG A 271 -32.26 -2.40 -16.72
C ARG A 271 -32.42 -3.68 -15.91
#